data_AF-A0A941WED4-F1
#
_entry.id   AF-A0A941WED4-F1
#
_cell.length_a   1.000
_cell.length_b   1.000
_cell.length_c   1.000
_cell.angle_alpha   90.00
_cell.angle_beta   90.00
_cell.angle_gamma   90.00
#
_symmetry.space_group_name_H-M   'P 1'
#
loop_
_entity.id
_entity.type
_entity.pdbx_description
1 polymer ?
#
loop_
_entity_poly.entity_id
_entity_poly.type
_entity_poly.pdbx_seq_one_letter_code
_entity_poly.pdbx_strand_id
1 'polypeptide(L)'
;MKRYFVYLFFYSFISCHLSVEDKVYNSGIHIIPEPLQLEVRQGVFPVSNSTTLSLENGDWEKEASILMNKLEEASGYKLSFSDNSSNNCIRFKTNENLGEEGYEIEVDDRQISLSAATEKGMFYAIQTFFQLLPAEIESAKPLKMKLSVPAVKIADHPRFSYRGVMIDVSRHFFTVEELKKQISVMAMLKLNRLHLHLTDNQGWRIAIDKYPQLVEYSAVQETYNEELYGPCYYTKEDIKELVAYANRHNIEVIPEIEFPGHSLSALVP
;
A
#
# COMPACT_ATOMS: atom_id res chain seq x y z
N MET A 1 46.31 -63.08 18.61
CA MET A 1 45.08 -62.43 19.09
C MET A 1 45.35 -60.95 19.32
N LYS A 2 44.99 -60.06 18.39
CA LYS A 2 45.03 -58.60 18.57
C LYS A 2 43.62 -58.09 18.26
N ARG A 3 42.94 -57.57 19.28
CA ARG A 3 41.61 -56.94 19.18
C ARG A 3 41.81 -55.48 18.78
N TYR A 4 41.26 -55.07 17.64
CA TYR A 4 41.13 -53.66 17.28
C TYR A 4 39.80 -53.14 17.84
N PHE A 5 39.88 -52.18 18.76
CA PHE A 5 38.74 -51.40 19.24
C PHE A 5 38.60 -50.19 18.31
N VAL A 6 37.55 -50.18 17.49
CA VAL A 6 37.18 -49.00 16.68
C VAL A 6 36.20 -48.19 17.51
N TYR A 7 36.64 -47.03 17.99
CA TYR A 7 35.76 -46.02 18.60
C TYR A 7 35.02 -45.28 17.48
N LEU A 8 33.71 -45.50 17.38
CA LEU A 8 32.79 -44.71 16.54
C LEU A 8 32.47 -43.41 17.28
N PHE A 9 33.04 -42.30 16.83
CA PHE A 9 32.72 -40.95 17.30
C PHE A 9 31.38 -40.53 16.67
N PHE A 10 30.31 -40.55 17.46
CA PHE A 10 28.99 -40.04 17.05
C PHE A 10 29.02 -38.51 17.15
N TYR A 11 29.30 -37.82 16.05
CA TYR A 11 29.08 -36.38 15.96
C TYR A 11 27.57 -36.12 15.88
N SER A 12 26.96 -35.74 17.00
CA SER A 12 25.62 -35.18 17.03
C SER A 12 25.68 -33.80 16.34
N PHE A 13 25.16 -33.73 15.11
CA PHE A 13 24.81 -32.46 14.49
C PHE A 13 23.64 -31.88 15.27
N ILE A 14 23.94 -31.02 16.24
CA ILE A 14 22.97 -30.09 16.81
C ILE A 14 22.66 -29.11 15.69
N SER A 15 21.59 -29.39 14.95
CA SER A 15 21.00 -28.44 14.01
C SER A 15 20.52 -27.26 14.83
N CYS A 16 21.30 -26.19 14.81
CA CYS A 16 20.93 -24.91 15.39
C CYS A 16 19.77 -24.39 14.54
N HIS A 17 18.53 -24.74 14.91
CA HIS A 17 17.36 -24.03 14.42
C HIS A 17 17.49 -22.61 14.93
N LEU A 18 17.89 -21.68 14.06
CA LEU A 18 17.58 -20.27 14.25
C LEU A 18 16.04 -20.20 14.35
N SER A 19 15.51 -20.20 15.57
CA SER A 19 14.17 -19.69 15.81
C SER A 19 14.22 -18.22 15.41
N VAL A 20 13.58 -17.89 14.30
CA VAL A 20 13.26 -16.49 14.03
C VAL A 20 12.30 -16.09 15.14
N GLU A 21 12.76 -15.23 16.04
CA GLU A 21 11.99 -14.78 17.18
C GLU A 21 10.79 -13.97 16.64
N ASP A 22 9.57 -14.47 16.87
CA ASP A 22 8.36 -13.75 16.52
C ASP A 22 8.31 -12.45 17.31
N LYS A 23 8.45 -11.34 16.60
CA LYS A 23 8.53 -10.03 17.23
C LYS A 23 7.19 -9.66 17.85
N VAL A 24 7.24 -9.02 19.01
CA VAL A 24 6.05 -8.66 19.81
C VAL A 24 5.03 -7.84 19.01
N TYR A 25 5.47 -6.99 18.08
CA TYR A 25 4.56 -6.20 17.23
C TYR A 25 3.80 -7.00 16.17
N ASN A 26 4.19 -8.25 15.90
CA ASN A 26 3.46 -9.19 15.05
C ASN A 26 2.52 -10.09 15.86
N SER A 27 2.40 -9.87 17.18
CA SER A 27 1.50 -10.64 18.03
C SER A 27 0.06 -10.18 17.85
N GLY A 28 -0.84 -11.09 17.49
CA GLY A 28 -2.26 -10.77 17.30
C GLY A 28 -2.56 -10.19 15.92
N ILE A 29 -3.75 -9.59 15.78
CA ILE A 29 -4.22 -8.98 14.54
C ILE A 29 -4.53 -7.52 14.80
N HIS A 30 -3.87 -6.63 14.06
CA HIS A 30 -3.93 -5.19 14.25
C HIS A 30 -4.21 -4.49 12.91
N ILE A 31 -5.48 -4.50 12.49
CA ILE A 31 -5.90 -3.87 11.24
C ILE A 31 -6.34 -2.43 11.53
N ILE A 32 -5.79 -1.49 10.78
CA ILE A 32 -6.13 -0.06 10.80
C ILE A 32 -6.46 0.39 9.38
N PRO A 33 -7.64 0.99 9.12
CA PRO A 33 -8.78 1.15 10.04
C PRO A 33 -9.37 -0.20 10.49
N GLU A 34 -9.98 -0.23 11.68
CA GLU A 34 -10.66 -1.43 12.19
C GLU A 34 -11.81 -1.82 11.23
N PRO A 35 -11.85 -3.08 10.76
CA PRO A 35 -12.91 -3.52 9.86
C PRO A 35 -14.25 -3.62 10.59
N LEU A 36 -15.35 -3.50 9.85
CA LEU A 36 -16.70 -3.64 10.42
C LEU A 36 -16.91 -4.95 11.19
N GLN A 37 -16.39 -6.06 10.67
CA GLN A 37 -16.40 -7.37 11.32
C GLN A 37 -15.06 -8.08 11.16
N LEU A 38 -14.56 -8.67 12.25
CA LEU A 38 -13.39 -9.54 12.29
C LEU A 38 -13.66 -10.72 13.23
N GLU A 39 -13.71 -11.93 12.67
CA GLU A 39 -13.77 -13.20 13.41
C GLU A 39 -12.42 -13.90 13.29
N VAL A 40 -11.71 -14.06 14.41
CA VAL A 40 -10.45 -14.80 14.46
C VAL A 40 -10.74 -16.29 14.61
N ARG A 41 -10.08 -17.12 13.79
CA ARG A 41 -10.22 -18.57 13.77
C ARG A 41 -8.90 -19.25 14.14
N GLN A 42 -8.96 -20.56 14.37
CA GLN A 42 -7.76 -21.34 14.62
C GLN A 42 -7.07 -21.71 13.30
N GLY A 43 -5.74 -21.60 13.29
CA GLY A 43 -4.90 -22.00 12.17
C GLY A 43 -4.30 -20.82 11.42
N VAL A 44 -3.46 -21.15 10.44
CA VAL A 44 -2.78 -20.19 9.58
C VAL A 44 -2.69 -20.75 8.17
N PHE A 45 -2.71 -19.88 7.17
CA PHE A 45 -2.41 -20.20 5.78
C PHE A 45 -0.93 -19.91 5.50
N PRO A 46 -0.09 -20.90 5.15
CA PRO A 46 1.29 -20.64 4.77
C PRO A 46 1.38 -20.09 3.33
N VAL A 47 2.12 -19.00 3.15
CA VAL A 47 2.41 -18.42 1.81
C VAL A 47 3.81 -18.82 1.38
N SER A 48 3.95 -19.32 0.14
CA SER A 48 5.24 -19.74 -0.41
C SER A 48 5.25 -19.71 -1.95
N ASN A 49 6.39 -20.04 -2.56
CA ASN A 49 6.52 -20.17 -4.03
C ASN A 49 5.56 -21.20 -4.67
N SER A 50 4.99 -22.13 -3.92
CA SER A 50 4.00 -23.08 -4.45
C SER A 50 2.56 -22.56 -4.34
N THR A 51 2.34 -21.45 -3.64
CA THR A 51 1.03 -20.81 -3.53
C THR A 51 0.64 -20.25 -4.90
N THR A 52 -0.62 -20.45 -5.28
CA THR A 52 -1.14 -20.02 -6.58
C THR A 52 -2.23 -18.97 -6.41
N LEU A 53 -2.47 -18.16 -7.45
CA LEU A 53 -3.62 -17.25 -7.51
C LEU A 53 -4.66 -17.80 -8.49
N SER A 54 -5.93 -17.67 -8.16
CA SER A 54 -7.05 -18.00 -9.05
C SER A 54 -8.00 -16.82 -9.15
N LEU A 55 -8.41 -16.49 -10.37
CA LEU A 55 -9.32 -15.39 -10.65
C LEU A 55 -10.69 -15.98 -11.02
N GLU A 56 -11.64 -15.91 -10.10
CA GLU A 56 -12.97 -16.49 -10.26
C GLU A 56 -14.01 -15.42 -10.58
N ASN A 57 -14.71 -15.59 -11.70
CA ASN A 57 -15.87 -14.78 -12.10
C ASN A 57 -15.60 -13.27 -12.19
N GLY A 58 -14.40 -12.84 -12.61
CA GLY A 58 -14.07 -11.42 -12.82
C GLY A 58 -12.68 -11.23 -13.43
N ASP A 59 -12.43 -10.04 -13.99
CA ASP A 59 -11.09 -9.61 -14.42
C ASP A 59 -10.40 -8.92 -13.23
N TRP A 60 -9.61 -9.70 -12.50
CA TRP A 60 -8.89 -9.27 -11.31
C TRP A 60 -7.37 -9.29 -11.52
N GLU A 61 -6.89 -9.36 -12.77
CA GLU A 61 -5.47 -9.56 -13.07
C GLU A 61 -4.61 -8.40 -12.54
N LYS A 62 -5.12 -7.18 -12.67
CA LYS A 62 -4.47 -5.96 -12.17
C LYS A 62 -4.34 -5.98 -10.65
N GLU A 63 -5.42 -6.26 -9.92
CA GLU A 63 -5.44 -6.30 -8.46
C GLU A 63 -4.60 -7.47 -7.93
N ALA A 64 -4.70 -8.64 -8.56
CA ALA A 64 -3.84 -9.79 -8.26
C ALA A 64 -2.36 -9.47 -8.45
N SER A 65 -2.01 -8.74 -9.52
CA SER A 65 -0.62 -8.31 -9.77
C SER A 65 -0.08 -7.39 -8.68
N ILE A 66 -0.90 -6.52 -8.08
CA ILE A 66 -0.49 -5.69 -6.93
C ILE A 66 -0.07 -6.57 -5.75
N LEU A 67 -0.89 -7.58 -5.43
CA LEU A 67 -0.59 -8.54 -4.36
C LEU A 67 0.68 -9.36 -4.68
N MET A 68 0.80 -9.87 -5.91
CA MET A 68 1.96 -10.64 -6.33
C MET A 68 3.25 -9.84 -6.26
N ASN A 69 3.26 -8.60 -6.77
CA ASN A 69 4.43 -7.75 -6.76
C ASN A 69 4.88 -7.43 -5.33
N LYS A 70 3.95 -7.08 -4.43
CA LYS A 70 4.28 -6.81 -3.03
C LYS A 70 4.88 -8.04 -2.34
N LEU A 71 4.32 -9.23 -2.58
CA LEU A 71 4.84 -10.47 -2.03
C LEU A 71 6.20 -10.84 -2.62
N GLU A 72 6.42 -10.66 -3.94
CA GLU A 72 7.72 -10.90 -4.57
C GLU A 72 8.79 -9.92 -4.03
N GLU A 73 8.48 -8.63 -3.94
CA GLU A 73 9.39 -7.61 -3.42
C GLU A 73 9.81 -7.91 -1.97
N ALA A 74 8.86 -8.30 -1.13
CA ALA A 74 9.12 -8.54 0.28
C ALA A 74 9.76 -9.90 0.56
N SER A 75 9.34 -10.97 -0.12
CA SER A 75 9.72 -12.36 0.21
C SER A 75 10.55 -13.08 -0.85
N GLY A 76 10.61 -12.55 -2.07
CA GLY A 76 11.16 -13.23 -3.24
C GLY A 76 10.25 -14.35 -3.78
N TYR A 77 9.03 -14.51 -3.27
CA TYR A 77 8.09 -15.52 -3.74
C TYR A 77 7.45 -15.10 -5.06
N LYS A 78 7.68 -15.89 -6.11
CA LYS A 78 7.12 -15.70 -7.44
C LYS A 78 5.89 -16.58 -7.59
N LEU A 79 4.76 -16.02 -7.19
CA LEU A 79 3.47 -16.69 -7.30
C LEU A 79 3.05 -16.79 -8.78
N SER A 80 2.14 -17.71 -9.09
CA SER A 80 1.63 -17.89 -10.45
C SER A 80 0.12 -18.11 -10.46
N PHE A 81 -0.51 -17.80 -11.58
CA PHE A 81 -1.93 -18.07 -11.79
C PHE A 81 -2.19 -19.56 -12.03
N SER A 82 -3.29 -20.07 -11.47
CA SER A 82 -3.77 -21.44 -11.68
C SER A 82 -5.29 -21.54 -11.50
N ASP A 83 -5.98 -22.07 -12.51
CA ASP A 83 -7.44 -22.24 -12.48
C ASP A 83 -7.90 -23.53 -11.77
N ASN A 84 -6.98 -24.45 -11.48
CA ASN A 84 -7.32 -25.82 -11.04
C ASN A 84 -6.86 -26.15 -9.61
N SER A 85 -6.40 -25.17 -8.83
CA SER A 85 -5.88 -25.45 -7.50
C SER A 85 -7.01 -25.44 -6.45
N SER A 86 -7.29 -26.57 -5.83
CA SER A 86 -8.27 -26.67 -4.73
C SER A 86 -7.69 -26.32 -3.36
N ASN A 87 -6.37 -26.41 -3.20
CA ASN A 87 -5.62 -26.12 -1.97
C ASN A 87 -4.40 -25.23 -2.29
N ASN A 88 -3.87 -24.53 -1.28
CA ASN A 88 -2.73 -23.62 -1.39
C ASN A 88 -2.94 -22.53 -2.46
N CYS A 89 -4.10 -21.85 -2.37
CA CYS A 89 -4.55 -20.89 -3.38
C CYS A 89 -5.10 -19.61 -2.73
N ILE A 90 -4.81 -18.46 -3.36
CA ILE A 90 -5.43 -17.17 -3.09
C ILE A 90 -6.44 -16.90 -4.21
N ARG A 91 -7.72 -16.89 -3.87
CA ARG A 91 -8.84 -16.74 -4.82
C ARG A 91 -9.33 -15.30 -4.80
N PHE A 92 -9.45 -14.72 -5.98
CA PHE A 92 -10.10 -13.43 -6.20
C PHE A 92 -11.50 -13.71 -6.76
N LYS A 93 -12.54 -13.24 -6.06
CA LYS A 93 -13.93 -13.55 -6.39
C LYS A 93 -14.76 -12.30 -6.57
N THR A 94 -15.67 -12.34 -7.52
CA THR A 94 -16.72 -11.32 -7.64
C THR A 94 -17.89 -11.63 -6.73
N ASN A 95 -18.29 -10.66 -5.91
CA ASN A 95 -19.54 -10.68 -5.14
C ASN A 95 -20.24 -9.33 -5.29
N GLU A 96 -21.27 -9.28 -6.15
CA GLU A 96 -21.98 -8.04 -6.51
C GLU A 96 -22.74 -7.38 -5.35
N ASN A 97 -22.97 -8.10 -4.25
CA ASN A 97 -23.75 -7.60 -3.11
C ASN A 97 -22.92 -6.74 -2.13
N LEU A 98 -21.63 -6.52 -2.39
CA LEU A 98 -20.72 -5.82 -1.48
C LEU A 98 -20.64 -4.30 -1.71
N GLY A 99 -21.33 -3.79 -2.73
CA GLY A 99 -21.30 -2.36 -3.06
C GLY A 99 -19.95 -1.90 -3.62
N GLU A 100 -19.78 -0.59 -3.80
CA GLU A 100 -18.63 -0.04 -4.53
C GLU A 100 -17.28 -0.32 -3.84
N GLU A 101 -17.16 -0.04 -2.55
CA GLU A 101 -15.90 -0.14 -1.81
C GLU A 101 -15.88 -1.29 -0.78
N GLY A 102 -16.94 -2.10 -0.71
CA GLY A 102 -17.03 -3.20 0.25
C GLY A 102 -16.31 -4.47 -0.21
N TYR A 103 -15.87 -5.26 0.76
CA TYR A 103 -15.13 -6.49 0.52
C TYR A 103 -15.28 -7.51 1.65
N GLU A 104 -14.95 -8.76 1.33
CA GLU A 104 -14.86 -9.86 2.30
C GLU A 104 -13.51 -10.58 2.16
N ILE A 105 -12.96 -11.04 3.28
CA ILE A 105 -11.75 -11.87 3.33
C ILE A 105 -12.06 -13.10 4.18
N GLU A 106 -11.84 -14.28 3.62
CA GLU A 106 -11.88 -15.55 4.36
C GLU A 106 -10.53 -16.27 4.21
N VAL A 107 -9.93 -16.60 5.35
CA VAL A 107 -8.66 -17.34 5.42
C VAL A 107 -8.88 -18.60 6.24
N ASP A 108 -8.50 -19.74 5.68
CA ASP A 108 -8.40 -21.03 6.38
C ASP A 108 -7.02 -21.68 6.15
N ASP A 109 -6.83 -22.92 6.59
CA ASP A 109 -5.54 -23.62 6.46
C ASP A 109 -5.23 -24.14 5.04
N ARG A 110 -6.15 -23.97 4.09
CA ARG A 110 -6.07 -24.47 2.72
C ARG A 110 -6.14 -23.38 1.67
N GLN A 111 -6.80 -22.26 1.92
CA GLN A 111 -6.99 -21.20 0.94
C GLN A 111 -7.27 -19.83 1.57
N ILE A 112 -7.13 -18.81 0.73
CA ILE A 112 -7.54 -17.44 1.00
C ILE A 112 -8.56 -17.05 -0.06
N SER A 113 -9.65 -16.39 0.34
CA SER A 113 -10.66 -15.84 -0.57
C SER A 113 -10.76 -14.34 -0.32
N LEU A 114 -10.51 -13.54 -1.36
CA LEU A 114 -10.75 -12.10 -1.41
C LEU A 114 -11.95 -11.86 -2.32
N SER A 115 -13.00 -11.25 -1.80
CA SER A 115 -14.24 -11.02 -2.56
C SER A 115 -14.60 -9.54 -2.58
N ALA A 116 -14.99 -9.01 -3.74
CA ALA A 116 -15.48 -7.65 -3.90
C ALA A 116 -16.43 -7.53 -5.10
N ALA A 117 -17.20 -6.44 -5.17
CA ALA A 117 -18.02 -6.14 -6.36
C ALA A 117 -17.26 -5.33 -7.42
N THR A 118 -16.23 -4.56 -7.02
CA THR A 118 -15.48 -3.65 -7.90
C THR A 118 -13.98 -3.67 -7.61
N GLU A 119 -13.19 -3.10 -8.52
CA GLU A 119 -11.74 -2.87 -8.34
C GLU A 119 -11.39 -2.12 -7.05
N LYS A 120 -12.22 -1.15 -6.62
CA LYS A 120 -11.98 -0.39 -5.38
C LYS A 120 -12.12 -1.27 -4.14
N GLY A 121 -13.19 -2.05 -4.08
CA GLY A 121 -13.41 -3.01 -3.00
C GLY A 121 -12.30 -4.05 -2.93
N MET A 122 -11.91 -4.61 -4.08
CA MET A 122 -10.81 -5.59 -4.16
C MET A 122 -9.48 -4.98 -3.73
N PHE A 123 -9.19 -3.76 -4.16
CA PHE A 123 -8.01 -3.02 -3.72
C PHE A 123 -7.97 -2.86 -2.20
N TYR A 124 -9.09 -2.50 -1.54
CA TYR A 124 -9.14 -2.40 -0.08
C TYR A 124 -9.05 -3.75 0.63
N ALA A 125 -9.57 -4.83 0.03
CA ALA A 125 -9.33 -6.19 0.52
C ALA A 125 -7.84 -6.51 0.56
N ILE A 126 -7.10 -6.16 -0.50
CA ILE A 126 -5.64 -6.32 -0.57
C ILE A 126 -4.94 -5.48 0.51
N GLN A 127 -5.36 -4.24 0.76
CA GLN A 127 -4.78 -3.44 1.84
C GLN A 127 -4.96 -4.08 3.21
N THR A 128 -6.13 -4.64 3.49
CA THR A 128 -6.37 -5.40 4.73
C THR A 128 -5.56 -6.69 4.76
N PHE A 129 -5.46 -7.40 3.64
CA PHE A 129 -4.64 -8.61 3.52
C PHE A 129 -3.17 -8.34 3.87
N PHE A 130 -2.59 -7.24 3.41
CA PHE A 130 -1.21 -6.88 3.77
C PHE A 130 -1.03 -6.65 5.27
N GLN A 131 -2.05 -6.12 5.96
CA GLN A 131 -2.01 -5.94 7.41
C GLN A 131 -2.24 -7.24 8.21
N LEU A 132 -2.68 -8.32 7.56
CA LEU A 132 -2.71 -9.66 8.16
C LEU A 132 -1.35 -10.37 8.10
N LEU A 133 -0.41 -9.86 7.30
CA LEU A 133 0.95 -10.36 7.21
C LEU A 133 1.84 -9.70 8.30
N PRO A 134 3.02 -10.29 8.61
CA PRO A 134 4.01 -9.64 9.45
C PRO A 134 4.38 -8.24 8.94
N ALA A 135 4.61 -7.29 9.86
CA ALA A 135 4.90 -5.90 9.53
C ALA A 135 6.15 -5.72 8.62
N GLU A 136 7.04 -6.70 8.62
CA GLU A 136 8.20 -6.75 7.74
C GLU A 136 7.84 -6.83 6.25
N ILE A 137 6.58 -7.09 5.87
CA ILE A 137 6.12 -6.97 4.47
C ILE A 137 6.28 -5.54 3.93
N GLU A 138 6.32 -4.54 4.81
CA GLU A 138 6.55 -3.12 4.48
C GLU A 138 8.03 -2.71 4.53
N SER A 139 8.94 -3.65 4.85
CA SER A 139 10.37 -3.37 4.90
C SER A 139 10.99 -3.25 3.50
N ALA A 140 11.90 -2.29 3.34
CA ALA A 140 12.74 -2.19 2.13
C ALA A 140 13.78 -3.33 1.98
N LYS A 141 13.92 -4.19 3.01
CA LYS A 141 14.82 -5.35 3.01
C LYS A 141 14.02 -6.65 2.89
N PRO A 142 14.52 -7.66 2.16
CA PRO A 142 13.87 -8.95 2.05
C PRO A 142 13.61 -9.63 3.41
N LEU A 143 12.48 -10.31 3.49
CA LEU A 143 12.04 -11.10 4.63
C LEU A 143 13.02 -12.25 4.92
N LYS A 144 13.26 -12.49 6.21
CA LYS A 144 14.06 -13.63 6.71
C LYS A 144 13.20 -14.69 7.40
N MET A 145 11.88 -14.58 7.29
CA MET A 145 10.90 -15.45 7.93
C MET A 145 9.96 -16.06 6.90
N LYS A 146 9.31 -17.16 7.29
CA LYS A 146 8.22 -17.73 6.47
C LYS A 146 6.99 -16.84 6.61
N LEU A 147 6.29 -16.64 5.50
CA LEU A 147 5.02 -15.92 5.50
C LEU A 147 3.87 -16.85 5.84
N SER A 148 2.99 -16.37 6.70
CA SER A 148 1.72 -17.01 7.00
C SER A 148 0.67 -15.96 7.33
N VAL A 149 -0.58 -16.26 7.01
CA VAL A 149 -1.74 -15.41 7.26
C VAL A 149 -2.63 -16.10 8.30
N PRO A 150 -3.07 -15.43 9.38
CA PRO A 150 -3.96 -16.06 10.36
C PRO A 150 -5.32 -16.39 9.76
N ALA A 151 -5.91 -17.50 10.21
CA ALA A 151 -7.27 -17.87 9.81
C ALA A 151 -8.28 -16.86 10.37
N VAL A 152 -9.07 -16.24 9.48
CA VAL A 152 -10.01 -15.17 9.83
C VAL A 152 -11.23 -15.16 8.90
N LYS A 153 -12.30 -14.53 9.35
CA LYS A 153 -13.32 -13.94 8.48
C LYS A 153 -13.42 -12.44 8.71
N ILE A 154 -13.40 -11.68 7.63
CA ILE A 154 -13.55 -10.23 7.64
C ILE A 154 -14.64 -9.87 6.63
N ALA A 155 -15.54 -8.99 7.03
CA ALA A 155 -16.47 -8.30 6.15
C ALA A 155 -16.38 -6.81 6.47
N ASP A 156 -16.19 -5.98 5.45
CA ASP A 156 -15.92 -4.58 5.66
C ASP A 156 -16.43 -3.71 4.53
N HIS A 157 -16.81 -2.48 4.86
CA HIS A 157 -17.14 -1.42 3.92
C HIS A 157 -16.96 -0.08 4.61
N PRO A 158 -16.65 0.99 3.88
CA PRO A 158 -16.43 2.29 4.50
C PRO A 158 -17.73 2.86 5.04
N ARG A 159 -17.63 3.56 6.18
CA ARG A 159 -18.71 4.38 6.73
C ARG A 159 -18.99 5.64 5.90
N PHE A 160 -17.95 6.26 5.36
CA PHE A 160 -18.02 7.48 4.56
C PHE A 160 -17.34 7.27 3.22
N SER A 161 -17.98 7.69 2.13
CA SER A 161 -17.43 7.60 0.78
C SER A 161 -16.32 8.62 0.51
N TYR A 162 -16.29 9.74 1.24
CA TYR A 162 -15.22 10.74 1.16
C TYR A 162 -14.30 10.61 2.38
N ARG A 163 -13.05 10.19 2.15
CA ARG A 163 -12.04 10.01 3.21
C ARG A 163 -10.75 10.69 2.77
N GLY A 164 -10.64 11.98 3.10
CA GLY A 164 -9.62 12.84 2.51
C GLY A 164 -8.58 13.39 3.48
N VAL A 165 -7.43 13.73 2.91
CA VAL A 165 -6.37 14.51 3.54
C VAL A 165 -6.08 15.70 2.66
N MET A 166 -5.90 16.88 3.27
CA MET A 166 -5.40 18.06 2.58
C MET A 166 -3.90 18.21 2.84
N ILE A 167 -3.12 18.41 1.79
CA ILE A 167 -1.70 18.74 1.88
C ILE A 167 -1.47 20.14 1.31
N ASP A 168 -0.93 21.01 2.16
CA ASP A 168 -0.47 22.34 1.78
C ASP A 168 0.95 22.26 1.24
N VAL A 169 1.08 22.51 -0.07
CA VAL A 169 2.36 22.58 -0.77
C VAL A 169 2.74 24.02 -1.14
N SER A 170 1.85 24.98 -0.89
CA SER A 170 2.10 26.39 -1.15
C SER A 170 3.05 26.97 -0.11
N ARG A 171 2.81 26.71 1.18
CA ARG A 171 3.63 27.26 2.27
C ARG A 171 5.04 26.65 2.29
N HIS A 172 5.14 25.33 2.15
CA HIS A 172 6.41 24.63 1.96
C HIS A 172 6.21 23.57 0.88
N PHE A 173 7.17 23.46 -0.04
CA PHE A 173 7.03 22.56 -1.19
C PHE A 173 7.40 21.13 -0.82
N PHE A 174 6.58 20.20 -1.30
CA PHE A 174 6.83 18.75 -1.28
C PHE A 174 7.10 18.29 -2.71
N THR A 175 8.16 17.54 -2.92
CA THR A 175 8.44 16.93 -4.22
C THR A 175 7.36 15.93 -4.63
N VAL A 176 7.27 15.62 -5.93
CA VAL A 176 6.35 14.58 -6.44
C VAL A 176 6.57 13.25 -5.73
N GLU A 177 7.83 12.87 -5.48
CA GLU A 177 8.17 11.64 -4.78
C GLU A 177 7.72 11.62 -3.31
N GLU A 178 7.77 12.76 -2.63
CA GLU A 178 7.23 12.88 -1.27
C GLU A 178 5.70 12.77 -1.26
N LEU A 179 5.02 13.39 -2.22
CA LEU A 179 3.57 13.26 -2.36
C LEU A 179 3.15 11.81 -2.70
N LYS A 180 3.91 11.10 -3.54
CA LYS A 180 3.68 9.67 -3.82
C LYS A 180 3.80 8.81 -2.56
N LYS A 181 4.77 9.10 -1.69
CA LYS A 181 4.88 8.43 -0.38
C LYS A 181 3.64 8.68 0.49
N GLN A 182 3.14 9.92 0.52
CA GLN A 182 1.90 10.23 1.25
C GLN A 182 0.70 9.48 0.65
N ILE A 183 0.57 9.43 -0.67
CA ILE A 183 -0.48 8.67 -1.37
C ILE A 183 -0.41 7.17 -1.01
N SER A 184 0.78 6.58 -0.95
CA SER A 184 0.96 5.18 -0.54
C SER A 184 0.43 4.93 0.87
N VAL A 185 0.76 5.81 1.82
CA VAL A 185 0.27 5.72 3.21
C VAL A 185 -1.24 5.94 3.27
N MET A 186 -1.77 6.91 2.53
CA MET A 186 -3.21 7.14 2.41
C MET A 186 -3.95 5.88 1.93
N ALA A 187 -3.41 5.21 0.91
CA ALA A 187 -4.00 4.01 0.33
C ALA A 187 -4.01 2.84 1.32
N MET A 188 -2.89 2.64 2.04
CA MET A 188 -2.79 1.66 3.13
C MET A 188 -3.88 1.85 4.19
N LEU A 189 -4.19 3.12 4.50
CA LEU A 189 -5.22 3.51 5.46
C LEU A 189 -6.62 3.66 4.84
N LYS A 190 -6.80 3.22 3.59
CA LYS A 190 -8.06 3.26 2.81
C LYS A 190 -8.64 4.67 2.63
N LEU A 191 -7.82 5.72 2.73
CA LEU A 191 -8.17 7.08 2.33
C LEU A 191 -8.24 7.16 0.81
N ASN A 192 -9.11 8.01 0.27
CA ASN A 192 -9.43 8.01 -1.16
C ASN A 192 -9.50 9.41 -1.79
N ARG A 193 -9.14 10.47 -1.06
CA ARG A 193 -9.11 11.85 -1.56
C ARG A 193 -7.85 12.58 -1.10
N LEU A 194 -7.06 13.07 -2.06
CA LEU A 194 -5.97 13.99 -1.79
C LEU A 194 -6.40 15.39 -2.22
N HIS A 195 -6.67 16.27 -1.27
CA HIS A 195 -6.88 17.67 -1.53
C HIS A 195 -5.53 18.38 -1.54
N LEU A 196 -5.12 18.90 -2.69
CA LEU A 196 -3.81 19.51 -2.87
C LEU A 196 -3.96 21.03 -2.93
N HIS A 197 -3.58 21.69 -1.84
CA HIS A 197 -3.61 23.14 -1.71
C HIS A 197 -2.37 23.75 -2.39
N LEU A 198 -2.55 24.16 -3.65
CA LEU A 198 -1.45 24.49 -4.57
C LEU A 198 -1.04 25.96 -4.58
N THR A 199 -1.89 26.85 -4.07
CA THR A 199 -1.71 28.30 -4.18
C THR A 199 -2.08 29.00 -2.88
N ASP A 200 -1.22 29.92 -2.43
CA ASP A 200 -1.48 30.79 -1.29
C ASP A 200 -0.65 32.07 -1.43
N ASN A 201 -0.64 32.95 -0.43
CA ASN A 201 0.14 34.17 -0.42
C ASN A 201 1.63 33.93 -0.66
N GLN A 202 2.17 32.87 -0.09
CA GLN A 202 3.61 32.59 -0.11
C GLN A 202 4.05 32.02 -1.45
N GLY A 203 3.24 31.19 -2.13
CA GLY A 203 3.70 30.50 -3.32
C GLY A 203 2.63 30.02 -4.28
N TRP A 204 2.97 30.04 -5.56
CA TRP A 204 2.19 29.47 -6.64
C TRP A 204 2.88 28.21 -7.17
N ARG A 205 2.28 27.04 -6.98
CA ARG A 205 2.97 25.75 -7.18
C ARG A 205 2.63 25.00 -8.45
N ILE A 206 1.77 25.50 -9.31
CA ILE A 206 1.36 24.78 -10.52
C ILE A 206 1.64 25.59 -11.78
N ALA A 207 2.40 25.02 -12.72
CA ALA A 207 2.64 25.69 -14.00
C ALA A 207 1.33 25.84 -14.80
N ILE A 208 1.03 27.06 -15.25
CA ILE A 208 -0.11 27.36 -16.11
C ILE A 208 0.41 27.90 -17.44
N ASP A 209 0.23 27.13 -18.53
CA ASP A 209 0.79 27.43 -19.85
C ASP A 209 0.46 28.85 -20.35
N LYS A 210 -0.74 29.35 -20.02
CA LYS A 210 -1.20 30.70 -20.40
C LYS A 210 -0.56 31.82 -19.57
N TYR A 211 -0.10 31.53 -18.37
CA TYR A 211 0.40 32.49 -17.39
C TYR A 211 1.74 32.01 -16.78
N PRO A 212 2.81 31.89 -17.59
CA PRO A 212 4.11 31.42 -17.12
C PRO A 212 4.70 32.28 -15.99
N GLN A 213 4.32 33.56 -15.94
CA GLN A 213 4.76 34.51 -14.91
C GLN A 213 4.43 34.04 -13.49
N LEU A 214 3.34 33.28 -13.31
CA LEU A 214 2.92 32.81 -11.98
C LEU A 214 4.01 31.98 -11.29
N VAL A 215 4.65 31.05 -12.02
CA VAL A 215 5.75 30.26 -11.47
C VAL A 215 7.11 30.96 -11.61
N GLU A 216 7.29 31.83 -12.62
CA GLU A 216 8.51 32.61 -12.79
C GLU A 216 8.79 33.52 -11.59
N TYR A 217 7.75 34.19 -11.08
CA TYR A 217 7.88 35.14 -9.97
C TYR A 217 7.56 34.54 -8.60
N SER A 218 6.68 33.53 -8.51
CA SER A 218 6.13 33.08 -7.22
C SER A 218 6.45 31.64 -6.84
N ALA A 219 7.33 30.97 -7.59
CA ALA A 219 7.90 29.68 -7.19
C ALA A 219 9.15 29.81 -6.32
N VAL A 220 9.76 31.01 -6.22
CA VAL A 220 10.90 31.30 -5.35
C VAL A 220 10.42 32.12 -4.16
N GLN A 221 10.83 31.75 -2.95
CA GLN A 221 10.52 32.48 -1.72
C GLN A 221 11.81 32.83 -1.00
N GLU A 222 11.83 34.00 -0.37
CA GLU A 222 12.87 34.33 0.61
C GLU A 222 12.48 33.75 1.97
N THR A 223 13.39 33.00 2.57
CA THR A 223 13.18 32.41 3.90
C THR A 223 13.45 33.45 5.00
N TYR A 224 13.09 33.14 6.24
CA TYR A 224 13.38 34.03 7.39
C TYR A 224 14.86 34.35 7.58
N ASN A 225 15.77 33.53 7.03
CA ASN A 225 17.22 33.72 7.10
C ASN A 225 17.79 34.42 5.86
N GLU A 226 16.96 35.06 5.03
CA GLU A 226 17.36 35.73 3.77
C GLU A 226 17.95 34.76 2.72
N GLU A 227 17.75 33.45 2.89
CA GLU A 227 18.12 32.44 1.90
C GLU A 227 16.97 32.25 0.89
N LEU A 228 17.31 32.09 -0.39
CA LEU A 228 16.34 31.79 -1.44
C LEU A 228 15.95 30.31 -1.43
N TYR A 229 14.65 30.06 -1.35
CA TYR A 229 14.02 28.75 -1.47
C TYR A 229 13.26 28.65 -2.80
N GLY A 230 13.77 27.84 -3.74
CA GLY A 230 13.13 27.59 -5.03
C GLY A 230 14.07 27.76 -6.23
N PRO A 231 13.54 27.70 -7.47
CA PRO A 231 12.12 27.62 -7.80
C PRO A 231 11.50 26.27 -7.46
N CYS A 232 10.35 26.29 -6.80
CA CYS A 232 9.58 25.12 -6.38
C CYS A 232 8.15 25.19 -6.93
N TYR A 233 7.88 24.39 -7.97
CA TYR A 233 6.56 24.23 -8.58
C TYR A 233 6.47 22.88 -9.30
N TYR A 234 5.25 22.43 -9.59
CA TYR A 234 4.96 21.26 -10.40
C TYR A 234 4.72 21.69 -11.84
N THR A 235 5.40 21.02 -12.75
CA THR A 235 5.09 21.09 -14.18
C THR A 235 3.78 20.36 -14.46
N LYS A 236 3.24 20.56 -15.67
CA LYS A 236 2.08 19.80 -16.14
C LYS A 236 2.33 18.28 -16.15
N GLU A 237 3.56 17.86 -16.41
CA GLU A 237 3.92 16.44 -16.43
C GLU A 237 4.01 15.86 -15.02
N ASP A 238 4.59 16.61 -14.08
CA ASP A 238 4.60 16.25 -12.65
C ASP A 238 3.18 16.01 -12.12
N ILE A 239 2.23 16.90 -12.44
CA ILE A 239 0.83 16.76 -12.02
C ILE A 239 0.17 15.54 -12.67
N LYS A 240 0.39 15.29 -13.97
CA LYS A 240 -0.15 14.08 -14.62
C LYS A 240 0.41 12.81 -14.00
N GLU A 241 1.72 12.78 -13.73
CA GLU A 241 2.38 11.66 -13.09
C GLU A 241 1.80 11.40 -11.70
N LEU A 242 1.63 12.46 -10.90
CA LEU A 242 1.03 12.39 -9.57
C LEU A 242 -0.41 11.88 -9.62
N VAL A 243 -1.23 12.40 -10.53
CA VAL A 243 -2.63 11.96 -10.72
C VAL A 243 -2.69 10.50 -11.17
N ALA A 244 -1.83 10.09 -12.12
CA ALA A 244 -1.76 8.71 -12.57
C ALA A 244 -1.33 7.77 -11.44
N TYR A 245 -0.39 8.20 -10.60
CA TYR A 245 0.02 7.47 -9.41
C TYR A 245 -1.15 7.34 -8.42
N ALA A 246 -1.80 8.45 -8.05
CA ALA A 246 -2.95 8.46 -7.15
C ALA A 246 -4.09 7.54 -7.63
N ASN A 247 -4.40 7.55 -8.92
CA ASN A 247 -5.44 6.70 -9.51
C ASN A 247 -5.12 5.20 -9.38
N ARG A 248 -3.86 4.78 -9.51
CA ARG A 248 -3.46 3.38 -9.26
C ARG A 248 -3.68 2.96 -7.80
N HIS A 249 -3.77 3.91 -6.89
CA HIS A 249 -4.04 3.72 -5.47
C HIS A 249 -5.48 4.05 -5.07
N ASN A 250 -6.40 4.20 -6.04
CA ASN A 250 -7.80 4.56 -5.81
C ASN A 250 -7.98 5.89 -5.03
N ILE A 251 -7.07 6.84 -5.23
CA ILE A 251 -7.11 8.18 -4.64
C ILE A 251 -7.39 9.21 -5.74
N GLU A 252 -8.46 9.97 -5.58
CA GLU A 252 -8.76 11.12 -6.43
C GLU A 252 -8.01 12.36 -5.92
N VAL A 253 -7.31 13.06 -6.82
CA VAL A 253 -6.61 14.31 -6.53
C VAL A 253 -7.53 15.48 -6.83
N ILE A 254 -7.80 16.29 -5.81
CA ILE A 254 -8.60 17.52 -5.89
C ILE A 254 -7.62 18.68 -5.82
N PRO A 255 -7.38 19.43 -6.92
CA PRO A 255 -6.52 20.61 -6.87
C PRO A 255 -7.29 21.81 -6.31
N GLU A 256 -6.61 22.62 -5.51
CA GLU A 256 -7.12 23.91 -5.02
C GLU A 256 -6.38 25.07 -5.69
N ILE A 257 -7.14 26.04 -6.21
CA ILE A 257 -6.65 27.40 -6.47
C ILE A 257 -7.47 28.32 -5.58
N GLU A 258 -6.85 28.83 -4.52
CA GLU A 258 -7.50 29.62 -3.47
C GLU A 258 -7.75 31.07 -3.95
N PHE A 259 -8.96 31.57 -3.74
CA PHE A 259 -9.40 32.91 -4.19
C PHE A 259 -10.67 33.37 -3.45
N PRO A 260 -10.88 34.68 -3.16
CA PRO A 260 -10.02 35.85 -3.47
C PRO A 260 -8.97 36.17 -2.39
N GLY A 261 -9.08 35.54 -1.21
CA GLY A 261 -8.05 35.61 -0.19
C GLY A 261 -6.79 34.85 -0.62
N HIS A 262 -5.73 34.92 0.18
CA HIS A 262 -4.56 34.06 -0.01
C HIS A 262 -3.96 34.11 -1.43
N SER A 263 -4.08 35.25 -2.11
CA SER A 263 -3.78 35.38 -3.55
C SER A 263 -2.55 36.24 -3.84
N LEU A 264 -1.71 36.58 -2.85
CA LEU A 264 -0.54 37.46 -3.11
C LEU A 264 0.42 36.87 -4.17
N SER A 265 0.61 35.55 -4.21
CA SER A 265 1.42 34.88 -5.24
C SER A 265 0.81 34.92 -6.65
N ALA A 266 -0.48 35.28 -6.78
CA ALA A 266 -1.13 35.46 -8.07
C ALA A 266 -0.96 36.89 -8.62
N LEU A 267 -0.50 37.85 -7.80
CA LEU A 267 -0.33 39.26 -8.18
C LEU A 267 1.05 39.50 -8.84
N VAL A 268 1.29 38.77 -9.92
CA VAL A 268 2.52 38.90 -10.73
C VAL A 268 2.43 40.07 -11.73
N PRO A 269 3.57 40.66 -12.16
CA PRO A 269 3.61 41.79 -13.09
C PRO A 269 3.00 41.54 -14.47
#